data_AF-A0A925G159-F1
#
_entry.id   AF-A0A925G159-F1
#
_cell.length_a   1.000
_cell.length_b   1.000
_cell.length_c   1.000
_cell.angle_alpha   90.00
_cell.angle_beta   90.00
_cell.angle_gamma   90.00
#
_symmetry.space_group_name_H-M   'P 1'
#
loop_
_entity.id
_entity.type
_entity.pdbx_description
1 polymer ?
#
loop_
_entity_poly.entity_id
_entity_poly.type
_entity_poly.pdbx_seq_one_letter_code
_entity_poly.pdbx_strand_id
1 'polypeptide(L)'
;KDINAFALPGGYIFVYAGTIAAAKNEGELAGVMAHEIAHVALRHGTNQASKAYLAKAGIDILRVIGGGNADLDEAINQIGGAGANMLFLKFGRTAETQADLEGAHIMANAGYDARDMANFFKTLQSKGGQRTPEFLSDHPDPGNRHQAITEALPQLKTSSNPTRDTEEFRQVKARLTGGSQLDSKKEQPSRLGPRDPNDMEPAQRPVTPSGSFTEFQSKDGSFAIQYPANWDALVADDANMIFAPKGAYGQTSNGVVVTHGIFIGAVAPQSSDLRAANEAFVRQQVEMNPDFRVVQAPQAVTLGGRQAFATVVAGSSTVTGVVEVDVIYTTATADGRLFYLITMAPEDELGNYKTVFEQVINSLRLAR
;
A
#
# COMPACT_ATOMS: atom_id res chain seq x y z
N LYS A 1 -7.82 -4.41 -11.13
CA LYS A 1 -8.92 -5.24 -11.71
C LYS A 1 -9.24 -6.41 -10.81
N ASP A 2 -8.26 -6.97 -10.10
CA ASP A 2 -8.47 -8.04 -9.14
C ASP A 2 -9.36 -7.60 -7.98
N ILE A 3 -10.13 -8.55 -7.45
CA ILE A 3 -11.09 -8.38 -6.37
C ILE A 3 -10.50 -9.12 -5.18
N ASN A 4 -10.05 -8.37 -4.17
CA ASN A 4 -9.60 -8.89 -2.90
C ASN A 4 -9.70 -7.86 -1.76
N ALA A 5 -9.70 -8.34 -0.52
CA ALA A 5 -9.48 -7.56 0.68
C ALA A 5 -8.86 -8.48 1.74
N PHE A 6 -7.97 -7.93 2.56
CA PHE A 6 -7.34 -8.70 3.62
C PHE A 6 -6.92 -7.80 4.78
N ALA A 7 -6.88 -8.40 5.97
CA ALA A 7 -6.39 -7.79 7.19
C ALA A 7 -5.00 -8.32 7.61
N LEU A 8 -4.16 -7.43 8.14
CA LEU A 8 -2.90 -7.80 8.79
C LEU A 8 -2.96 -7.64 10.31
N PRO A 9 -2.13 -8.39 11.07
CA PRO A 9 -1.93 -8.14 12.49
C PRO A 9 -1.60 -6.66 12.75
N GLY A 10 -2.21 -6.09 13.79
CA GLY A 10 -2.05 -4.66 14.12
C GLY A 10 -3.15 -3.75 13.59
N GLY A 11 -4.12 -4.28 12.83
CA GLY A 11 -5.34 -3.54 12.45
C GLY A 11 -5.30 -2.84 11.10
N TYR A 12 -4.33 -3.18 10.26
CA TYR A 12 -4.27 -2.69 8.87
C TYR A 12 -5.21 -3.51 7.99
N ILE A 13 -6.04 -2.84 7.20
CA ILE A 13 -6.99 -3.47 6.26
C ILE A 13 -6.72 -2.92 4.87
N PHE A 14 -6.54 -3.82 3.91
CA PHE A 14 -6.28 -3.50 2.51
C PHE A 14 -7.50 -3.91 1.69
N VAL A 15 -7.97 -3.01 0.83
CA VAL A 15 -9.12 -3.26 -0.04
C VAL A 15 -8.73 -2.94 -1.47
N TYR A 16 -8.89 -3.91 -2.37
CA TYR A 16 -8.54 -3.70 -3.77
C TYR A 16 -9.59 -2.81 -4.43
N ALA A 17 -9.16 -1.94 -5.34
CA ALA A 17 -10.07 -1.11 -6.14
C ALA A 17 -11.11 -1.95 -6.91
N GLY A 18 -10.75 -3.18 -7.33
CA GLY A 18 -11.68 -4.11 -7.95
C GLY A 18 -12.81 -4.57 -7.03
N THR A 19 -12.57 -4.66 -5.72
CA THR A 19 -13.58 -4.98 -4.70
C THR A 19 -14.62 -3.88 -4.60
N ILE A 20 -14.19 -2.62 -4.54
CA ILE A 20 -15.05 -1.44 -4.53
C ILE A 20 -15.86 -1.36 -5.84
N ALA A 21 -15.20 -1.57 -6.98
CA ALA A 21 -15.86 -1.57 -8.28
C ALA A 21 -16.86 -2.74 -8.46
N ALA A 22 -16.60 -3.88 -7.81
CA ALA A 22 -17.45 -5.07 -7.89
C ALA A 22 -18.69 -4.98 -6.98
N ALA A 23 -18.59 -4.33 -5.82
CA ALA A 23 -19.69 -4.17 -4.87
C ALA A 23 -20.88 -3.47 -5.53
N LYS A 24 -22.09 -4.01 -5.41
CA LYS A 24 -23.28 -3.41 -6.04
C LYS A 24 -23.70 -2.12 -5.36
N ASN A 25 -23.53 -2.04 -4.05
CA ASN A 25 -23.88 -0.91 -3.20
C ASN A 25 -22.85 -0.79 -2.06
N GLU A 26 -22.96 0.26 -1.26
CA GLU A 26 -22.04 0.51 -0.14
C GLU A 26 -22.14 -0.54 0.96
N GLY A 27 -23.35 -1.02 1.25
CA GLY A 27 -23.55 -2.09 2.23
C GLY A 27 -22.74 -3.35 1.90
N GLU A 28 -22.62 -3.71 0.62
CA GLU A 28 -21.80 -4.84 0.18
C GLU A 28 -20.30 -4.61 0.45
N LEU A 29 -19.80 -3.39 0.22
CA LEU A 29 -18.41 -3.03 0.54
C LEU A 29 -18.18 -2.97 2.05
N ALA A 30 -19.11 -2.36 2.79
CA ALA A 30 -19.09 -2.31 4.25
C ALA A 30 -19.07 -3.72 4.85
N GLY A 31 -19.75 -4.68 4.22
CA GLY A 31 -19.70 -6.08 4.60
C GLY A 31 -18.32 -6.71 4.43
N VAL A 32 -17.62 -6.42 3.34
CA VAL A 32 -16.22 -6.86 3.16
C VAL A 32 -15.33 -6.27 4.26
N MET A 33 -15.43 -4.96 4.50
CA MET A 33 -14.60 -4.30 5.51
C MET A 33 -14.91 -4.83 6.92
N ALA A 34 -16.19 -5.00 7.27
CA ALA A 34 -16.59 -5.53 8.57
C ALA A 34 -16.08 -6.96 8.79
N HIS A 35 -16.06 -7.79 7.75
CA HIS A 35 -15.47 -9.12 7.78
C HIS A 35 -13.96 -9.08 8.07
N GLU A 36 -13.21 -8.21 7.37
CA GLU A 36 -11.77 -8.03 7.63
C GLU A 36 -11.48 -7.47 9.03
N ILE A 37 -12.28 -6.50 9.50
CA ILE A 37 -12.18 -5.97 10.88
C ILE A 37 -12.40 -7.10 11.89
N ALA A 38 -13.36 -7.99 11.64
CA ALA A 38 -13.61 -9.13 12.51
C ALA A 38 -12.43 -10.11 12.57
N HIS A 39 -11.73 -10.37 11.45
CA HIS A 39 -10.49 -11.17 11.47
C HIS A 39 -9.41 -10.56 12.36
N VAL A 40 -9.28 -9.23 12.37
CA VAL A 40 -8.36 -8.52 13.27
C VAL A 40 -8.82 -8.65 14.72
N ALA A 41 -10.08 -8.30 15.01
CA ALA A 41 -10.63 -8.26 16.36
C ALA A 41 -10.55 -9.64 17.05
N LEU A 42 -10.84 -10.70 16.29
CA LEU A 42 -10.78 -12.10 16.74
C LEU A 42 -9.38 -12.71 16.63
N ARG A 43 -8.39 -11.92 16.17
CA ARG A 43 -6.97 -12.30 16.08
C ARG A 43 -6.74 -13.55 15.22
N HIS A 44 -7.57 -13.76 14.21
CA HIS A 44 -7.49 -14.93 13.32
C HIS A 44 -6.15 -15.02 12.60
N GLY A 45 -5.62 -13.89 12.11
CA GLY A 45 -4.29 -13.83 11.47
C GLY A 45 -3.16 -14.30 12.38
N THR A 46 -3.12 -13.81 13.63
CA THR A 46 -2.09 -14.24 14.59
C THR A 46 -2.28 -15.69 15.02
N ASN A 47 -3.53 -16.15 15.21
CA ASN A 47 -3.82 -17.53 15.58
C ASN A 47 -3.45 -18.53 14.46
N GLN A 48 -3.72 -18.18 13.21
CA GLN A 48 -3.41 -18.99 12.05
C GLN A 48 -1.90 -19.02 11.78
N ALA A 49 -1.22 -17.88 11.96
CA ALA A 49 0.24 -17.83 11.95
C ALA A 49 0.83 -18.74 13.03
N SER A 50 0.39 -18.64 14.29
CA SER A 50 0.85 -19.51 15.37
C SER A 50 0.64 -21.01 15.08
N LYS A 51 -0.48 -21.40 14.47
CA LYS A 51 -0.74 -22.78 14.04
C LYS A 51 0.19 -23.22 12.90
N ALA A 52 0.42 -22.36 11.91
CA ALA A 52 1.34 -22.63 10.82
C ALA A 52 2.79 -22.78 11.32
N TYR A 53 3.20 -21.96 12.30
CA TYR A 53 4.50 -22.09 12.98
C TYR A 53 4.61 -23.40 13.75
N LEU A 54 3.59 -23.78 14.53
CA LEU A 54 3.57 -25.05 15.27
C LEU A 54 3.59 -26.28 14.34
N ALA A 55 2.93 -26.20 13.18
CA ALA A 55 2.90 -27.27 12.19
C ALA A 55 4.21 -27.38 11.39
N LYS A 56 4.89 -26.26 11.12
CA LYS A 56 6.16 -26.22 10.38
C LYS A 56 7.37 -26.56 11.26
N ALA A 57 7.29 -26.31 12.56
CA ALA A 57 8.33 -26.62 13.56
C ALA A 57 8.25 -28.06 14.11
N GLY A 58 7.82 -29.04 13.29
CA GLY A 58 7.43 -30.39 13.72
C GLY A 58 8.26 -30.97 14.86
N ILE A 59 7.61 -31.29 15.99
CA ILE A 59 8.11 -31.99 17.21
C ILE A 59 9.39 -31.42 17.88
N ASP A 60 10.19 -30.58 17.24
CA ASP A 60 11.52 -30.19 17.74
C ASP A 60 11.46 -29.09 18.81
N ILE A 61 10.36 -28.32 18.91
CA ILE A 61 10.16 -27.39 20.04
C ILE A 61 10.02 -28.15 21.38
N LEU A 62 9.56 -29.42 21.38
CA LEU A 62 9.54 -30.21 22.61
C LEU A 62 10.96 -30.56 23.11
N ARG A 63 11.98 -30.56 22.25
CA ARG A 63 13.40 -30.69 22.68
C ARG A 63 13.95 -29.40 23.29
N VAL A 64 13.49 -28.25 22.81
CA VAL A 64 13.88 -26.93 23.34
C VAL A 64 13.26 -26.69 24.72
N ILE A 65 12.00 -27.10 24.93
CA ILE A 65 11.35 -27.04 26.25
C ILE A 65 11.86 -28.18 27.17
N GLY A 66 12.33 -29.30 26.60
CA GLY A 66 12.86 -30.47 27.31
C GLY A 66 14.34 -30.39 27.72
N GLY A 67 15.00 -29.23 27.58
CA GLY A 67 16.38 -29.01 28.08
C GLY A 67 17.51 -29.53 27.19
N GLY A 68 17.27 -29.76 25.90
CA GLY A 68 18.34 -30.08 24.95
C GLY A 68 19.00 -28.82 24.40
N ASN A 69 20.34 -28.76 24.46
CA ASN A 69 21.18 -27.70 23.86
C ASN A 69 21.04 -27.65 22.33
N ALA A 70 19.99 -27.02 21.82
CA ALA A 70 19.90 -26.57 20.44
C ALA A 70 19.98 -25.04 20.42
N ASP A 71 20.82 -24.50 19.53
CA ASP A 71 21.09 -23.07 19.42
C ASP A 71 19.81 -22.30 19.13
N LEU A 72 19.43 -21.43 20.06
CA LEU A 72 18.26 -20.57 19.97
C LEU A 72 18.34 -19.65 18.74
N ASP A 73 19.56 -19.30 18.32
CA ASP A 73 19.85 -18.45 17.17
C ASP A 73 19.55 -19.14 15.83
N GLU A 74 19.70 -20.47 15.72
CA GLU A 74 19.35 -21.20 14.50
C GLU A 74 17.83 -21.36 14.35
N ALA A 75 17.11 -21.52 15.48
CA ALA A 75 15.65 -21.49 15.50
C ALA A 75 15.09 -20.10 15.12
N ILE A 76 15.70 -19.02 15.60
CA ILE A 76 15.30 -17.64 15.28
C ILE A 76 15.59 -17.27 13.81
N ASN A 77 16.71 -17.76 13.25
CA ASN A 77 17.02 -17.52 11.83
C ASN A 77 16.09 -18.28 10.86
N GLN A 78 15.57 -19.45 11.25
CA GLN A 78 14.50 -20.11 10.48
C GLN A 78 13.14 -19.39 10.59
N ILE A 79 12.92 -18.58 11.63
CA ILE A 79 11.68 -17.83 11.87
C ILE A 79 11.57 -16.56 10.99
N GLY A 80 12.70 -15.96 10.58
CA GLY A 80 12.73 -14.68 9.85
C GLY A 80 12.02 -14.65 8.48
N GLY A 81 11.82 -15.81 7.84
CA GLY A 81 11.15 -15.93 6.53
C GLY A 81 9.62 -15.99 6.56
N ALA A 82 9.00 -15.88 7.73
CA ALA A 82 7.58 -16.18 7.90
C ALA A 82 6.63 -14.96 7.88
N GLY A 83 7.15 -13.72 7.90
CA GLY A 83 6.34 -12.50 7.72
C GLY A 83 5.66 -12.42 6.35
N ALA A 84 6.33 -12.87 5.27
CA ALA A 84 5.77 -12.88 3.92
C ALA A 84 4.68 -13.97 3.72
N ASN A 85 4.74 -15.07 4.48
CA ASN A 85 3.75 -16.15 4.40
C ASN A 85 2.46 -15.85 5.18
N MET A 86 2.45 -14.81 6.04
CA MET A 86 1.24 -14.37 6.75
C MET A 86 0.21 -13.73 5.81
N LEU A 87 0.65 -13.16 4.68
CA LEU A 87 -0.19 -12.54 3.65
C LEU A 87 -1.00 -13.56 2.85
N PHE A 88 -0.69 -14.86 2.95
CA PHE A 88 -1.32 -15.94 2.19
C PHE A 88 -2.04 -16.96 3.08
N LEU A 89 -2.37 -16.59 4.33
CA LEU A 89 -3.02 -17.50 5.28
C LEU A 89 -4.50 -17.66 4.94
N LYS A 90 -4.86 -18.81 4.37
CA LYS A 90 -6.26 -19.24 4.26
C LYS A 90 -6.82 -19.56 5.64
N PHE A 91 -7.97 -18.98 5.96
CA PHE A 91 -8.66 -19.26 7.21
C PHE A 91 -9.55 -20.51 7.08
N GLY A 92 -9.68 -21.25 8.19
CA GLY A 92 -10.59 -22.39 8.25
C GLY A 92 -12.05 -21.93 8.36
N ARG A 93 -12.99 -22.77 7.94
CA ARG A 93 -14.44 -22.47 7.96
C ARG A 93 -14.96 -21.96 9.32
N THR A 94 -14.40 -22.41 10.43
CA THR A 94 -14.76 -21.90 11.76
C THR A 94 -14.42 -20.41 11.93
N ALA A 95 -13.25 -19.99 11.48
CA ALA A 95 -12.81 -18.60 11.56
C ALA A 95 -13.62 -17.70 10.61
N GLU A 96 -13.95 -18.20 9.41
CA GLU A 96 -14.87 -17.55 8.46
C GLU A 96 -16.25 -17.32 9.08
N THR A 97 -16.84 -18.36 9.70
CA THR A 97 -18.13 -18.22 10.40
C THR A 97 -18.07 -17.21 11.54
N GLN A 98 -16.99 -17.21 12.32
CA GLN A 98 -16.82 -16.25 13.41
C GLN A 98 -16.68 -14.81 12.89
N ALA A 99 -15.92 -14.62 11.81
CA ALA A 99 -15.76 -13.32 11.16
C ALA A 99 -17.07 -12.82 10.52
N ASP A 100 -17.88 -13.71 9.94
CA ASP A 100 -19.20 -13.38 9.40
C ASP A 100 -20.16 -12.89 10.50
N LEU A 101 -20.21 -13.61 11.63
CA LEU A 101 -21.11 -13.27 12.73
C LEU A 101 -20.68 -11.96 13.41
N GLU A 102 -19.40 -11.81 13.75
CA GLU A 102 -18.89 -10.58 14.35
C GLU A 102 -18.98 -9.39 13.37
N GLY A 103 -18.68 -9.63 12.08
CA GLY A 103 -18.88 -8.65 11.02
C GLY A 103 -20.34 -8.22 10.89
N ALA A 104 -21.29 -9.13 11.03
CA ALA A 104 -22.72 -8.80 11.06
C ALA A 104 -23.09 -7.90 12.26
N HIS A 105 -22.51 -8.15 13.44
CA HIS A 105 -22.66 -7.26 14.60
C HIS A 105 -22.09 -5.86 14.31
N ILE A 106 -20.89 -5.78 13.72
CA ILE A 106 -20.24 -4.52 13.35
C ILE A 106 -21.12 -3.74 12.35
N MET A 107 -21.60 -4.38 11.30
CA MET A 107 -22.47 -3.76 10.29
C MET A 107 -23.76 -3.23 10.90
N ALA A 108 -24.45 -4.03 11.72
CA ALA A 108 -25.70 -3.63 12.34
C ALA A 108 -25.50 -2.40 13.26
N ASN A 109 -24.45 -2.41 14.08
CA ASN A 109 -24.10 -1.28 14.94
C ASN A 109 -23.69 -0.03 14.15
N ALA A 110 -23.07 -0.20 12.98
CA ALA A 110 -22.71 0.88 12.06
C ALA A 110 -23.89 1.38 11.20
N GLY A 111 -25.08 0.79 11.36
CA GLY A 111 -26.29 1.20 10.64
C GLY A 111 -26.46 0.58 9.25
N TYR A 112 -25.69 -0.46 8.91
CA TYR A 112 -25.80 -1.21 7.66
C TYR A 112 -26.67 -2.47 7.80
N ASP A 113 -27.18 -2.97 6.68
CA ASP A 113 -27.85 -4.27 6.64
C ASP A 113 -26.80 -5.40 6.58
N ALA A 114 -26.68 -6.18 7.65
CA ALA A 114 -25.70 -7.26 7.74
C ALA A 114 -25.81 -8.30 6.59
N ARG A 115 -26.98 -8.43 5.97
CA ARG A 115 -27.17 -9.32 4.81
C ARG A 115 -26.34 -8.90 3.60
N ASP A 116 -25.94 -7.63 3.51
CA ASP A 116 -25.16 -7.14 2.39
C ASP A 116 -23.75 -7.75 2.34
N MET A 117 -23.20 -8.21 3.47
CA MET A 117 -22.00 -9.04 3.48
C MET A 117 -22.19 -10.31 2.65
N ALA A 118 -23.25 -11.08 2.91
CA ALA A 118 -23.56 -12.27 2.14
C ALA A 118 -23.90 -11.96 0.67
N ASN A 119 -24.52 -10.79 0.42
CA ASN A 119 -24.83 -10.36 -0.94
C ASN A 119 -23.57 -10.07 -1.76
N PHE A 120 -22.50 -9.53 -1.16
CA PHE A 120 -21.23 -9.33 -1.85
C PHE A 120 -20.64 -10.66 -2.35
N PHE A 121 -20.62 -11.69 -1.52
CA PHE A 121 -20.15 -13.03 -1.94
C PHE A 121 -20.98 -13.60 -3.10
N LYS A 122 -22.31 -13.44 -3.06
CA LYS A 122 -23.19 -13.79 -4.19
C LYS A 122 -22.88 -12.95 -5.43
N THR A 123 -22.61 -11.66 -5.27
CA THR A 123 -22.19 -10.75 -6.35
C THR A 123 -20.92 -11.25 -7.02
N LEU A 124 -19.92 -11.70 -6.26
CA LEU A 124 -18.69 -12.28 -6.82
C LEU A 124 -18.91 -13.62 -7.52
N GLN A 125 -19.70 -14.52 -6.94
CA GLN A 125 -20.07 -15.79 -7.56
C GLN A 125 -20.80 -15.57 -8.90
N SER A 126 -21.70 -14.59 -8.96
CA SER A 126 -22.45 -14.25 -10.18
C SER A 126 -21.60 -13.61 -11.28
N LYS A 127 -20.43 -13.05 -10.95
CA LYS A 127 -19.45 -12.49 -11.90
C LYS A 127 -18.47 -13.55 -12.42
N GLY A 128 -18.58 -14.81 -12.00
CA GLY A 128 -17.65 -15.89 -12.32
C GLY A 128 -17.58 -16.25 -13.81
N GLY A 129 -16.43 -15.96 -14.43
CA GLY A 129 -15.96 -16.55 -15.69
C GLY A 129 -15.00 -17.72 -15.45
N GLN A 130 -14.03 -17.97 -16.36
CA GLN A 130 -13.07 -19.09 -16.26
C GLN A 130 -12.14 -19.08 -15.02
N ARG A 131 -12.08 -17.99 -14.24
CA ARG A 131 -11.19 -17.86 -13.07
C ARG A 131 -11.98 -17.31 -11.87
N THR A 132 -11.94 -18.04 -10.76
CA THR A 132 -12.53 -17.61 -9.47
C THR A 132 -11.80 -16.36 -8.96
N PRO A 133 -12.52 -15.31 -8.51
CA PRO A 133 -11.92 -14.16 -7.85
C PRO A 133 -11.02 -14.57 -6.66
N GLU A 134 -9.88 -13.90 -6.49
CA GLU A 134 -8.91 -14.20 -5.41
C GLU A 134 -9.58 -14.13 -4.03
N PHE A 135 -10.46 -13.15 -3.81
CA PHE A 135 -11.26 -13.03 -2.58
C PHE A 135 -12.00 -14.31 -2.17
N LEU A 136 -12.57 -15.06 -3.13
CA LEU A 136 -13.28 -16.31 -2.84
C LEU A 136 -12.33 -17.48 -2.54
N SER A 137 -11.05 -17.34 -2.90
CA SER A 137 -10.00 -18.33 -2.62
C SER A 137 -9.38 -18.13 -1.24
N ASP A 138 -9.31 -16.88 -0.79
CA ASP A 138 -8.82 -16.49 0.54
C ASP A 138 -9.90 -16.64 1.62
N HIS A 139 -11.15 -16.37 1.26
CA HIS A 139 -12.33 -16.42 2.14
C HIS A 139 -13.35 -17.48 1.68
N PRO A 140 -13.06 -18.78 1.91
CA PRO A 140 -13.91 -19.87 1.43
C PRO A 140 -15.27 -19.86 2.15
N ASP A 141 -16.35 -20.16 1.42
CA ASP A 141 -17.70 -20.22 2.00
C ASP A 141 -17.73 -21.26 3.15
N PRO A 142 -18.11 -20.86 4.39
CA PRO A 142 -18.23 -21.80 5.50
C PRO A 142 -19.37 -22.81 5.31
N GLY A 143 -20.28 -22.57 4.37
CA GLY A 143 -21.33 -23.48 3.93
C GLY A 143 -22.58 -22.73 3.45
N ASN A 144 -23.23 -22.00 4.37
CA ASN A 144 -24.38 -21.16 4.06
C ASN A 144 -24.30 -19.83 4.82
N ARG A 145 -23.30 -19.01 4.48
CA ARG A 145 -23.04 -17.67 5.04
C ARG A 145 -24.31 -16.82 5.14
N HIS A 146 -25.15 -16.83 4.12
CA HIS A 146 -26.40 -16.07 4.10
C HIS A 146 -27.40 -16.54 5.16
N GLN A 147 -27.56 -17.85 5.34
CA GLN A 147 -28.43 -18.41 6.36
C GLN A 147 -27.94 -18.05 7.76
N ALA A 148 -26.65 -18.23 8.04
CA ALA A 148 -26.06 -17.92 9.34
C ALA A 148 -26.25 -16.43 9.73
N ILE A 149 -25.99 -15.51 8.79
CA ILE A 149 -26.21 -14.07 9.02
C ILE A 149 -27.70 -13.77 9.24
N THR A 150 -28.59 -14.39 8.44
CA THR A 150 -30.04 -14.16 8.55
C THR A 150 -30.59 -14.66 9.90
N GLU A 151 -30.10 -15.80 10.40
CA GLU A 151 -30.47 -16.36 11.69
C GLU A 151 -29.95 -15.50 12.86
N ALA A 152 -28.84 -14.80 12.68
CA ALA A 152 -28.29 -13.88 13.68
C ALA A 152 -29.06 -12.55 13.80
N LEU A 153 -29.68 -12.08 12.71
CA LEU A 153 -30.35 -10.76 12.64
C LEU A 153 -31.28 -10.42 13.82
N PRO A 154 -32.14 -11.33 14.35
CA PRO A 154 -33.03 -11.01 15.46
C PRO A 154 -32.30 -10.64 16.75
N GLN A 155 -31.01 -11.00 16.87
CA GLN A 155 -30.16 -10.71 18.03
C GLN A 155 -29.32 -9.44 17.83
N LEU A 156 -29.34 -8.84 16.64
CA LEU A 156 -28.57 -7.66 16.29
C LEU A 156 -29.38 -6.37 16.50
N LYS A 157 -28.70 -5.29 16.84
CA LYS A 157 -29.28 -3.94 16.84
C LYS A 157 -29.40 -3.44 15.40
N THR A 158 -30.47 -3.84 14.72
CA THR A 158 -30.69 -3.48 13.32
C THR A 158 -31.36 -2.10 13.21
N SER A 159 -30.94 -1.32 12.22
CA SER A 159 -31.63 -0.09 11.83
C SER A 159 -32.89 -0.43 11.05
N SER A 160 -33.98 0.30 11.29
CA SER A 160 -35.20 0.23 10.48
C SER A 160 -35.02 0.83 9.07
N ASN A 161 -33.98 1.65 8.88
CA ASN A 161 -33.60 2.24 7.61
C ASN A 161 -32.07 2.12 7.44
N PRO A 162 -31.56 0.94 7.07
CA PRO A 162 -30.13 0.72 6.94
C PRO A 162 -29.54 1.51 5.77
N THR A 163 -28.32 2.02 5.95
CA THR A 163 -27.56 2.65 4.86
C THR A 163 -27.32 1.63 3.76
N ARG A 164 -27.74 1.96 2.54
CA ARG A 164 -27.52 1.11 1.36
C ARG A 164 -26.46 1.67 0.43
N ASP A 165 -26.57 2.95 0.11
CA ASP A 165 -25.71 3.60 -0.88
C ASP A 165 -25.64 5.10 -0.61
N THR A 166 -24.48 5.59 -0.24
CA THR A 166 -24.21 7.03 -0.11
C THR A 166 -23.84 7.65 -1.45
N GLU A 167 -23.85 8.97 -1.50
CA GLU A 167 -23.34 9.69 -2.67
C GLU A 167 -21.82 9.47 -2.80
N GLU A 168 -21.11 9.44 -1.68
CA GLU A 168 -19.68 9.22 -1.57
C GLU A 168 -19.28 7.86 -2.18
N PHE A 169 -19.97 6.77 -1.83
CA PHE A 169 -19.71 5.46 -2.44
C PHE A 169 -19.96 5.47 -3.95
N ARG A 170 -21.07 6.07 -4.41
CA ARG A 170 -21.37 6.17 -5.85
C ARG A 170 -20.30 6.96 -6.59
N GLN A 171 -19.80 8.04 -6.02
CA GLN A 171 -18.70 8.83 -6.59
C GLN A 171 -17.41 8.03 -6.68
N VAL A 172 -17.01 7.35 -5.60
CA VAL A 172 -15.80 6.52 -5.59
C VAL A 172 -15.90 5.41 -6.62
N LYS A 173 -17.03 4.70 -6.68
CA LYS A 173 -17.26 3.63 -7.65
C LYS A 173 -17.31 4.13 -9.10
N ALA A 174 -17.89 5.31 -9.35
CA ALA A 174 -17.90 5.93 -10.68
C ALA A 174 -16.48 6.30 -11.16
N ARG A 175 -15.66 6.87 -10.26
CA ARG A 175 -14.23 7.14 -10.54
C ARG A 175 -13.48 5.86 -10.92
N LEU A 176 -13.72 4.76 -10.21
CA LEU A 176 -13.04 3.48 -10.45
C LEU A 176 -13.51 2.74 -11.71
N THR A 177 -14.73 2.99 -12.19
CA THR A 177 -15.34 2.27 -13.32
C THR A 177 -15.35 3.07 -14.63
N GLY A 178 -14.77 4.26 -14.65
CA GLY A 178 -14.65 5.08 -15.86
C GLY A 178 -15.96 5.72 -16.34
N GLY A 179 -17.00 5.71 -15.51
CA GLY A 179 -18.26 6.41 -15.77
C GLY A 179 -18.10 7.90 -15.51
N SER A 180 -17.86 8.69 -16.56
CA SER A 180 -17.75 10.14 -16.44
C SER A 180 -19.12 10.81 -16.29
N GLN A 181 -19.12 11.86 -15.47
CA GLN A 181 -20.18 12.85 -15.17
C GLN A 181 -21.22 12.46 -14.11
N LEU A 182 -20.99 12.92 -12.88
CA LEU A 182 -21.97 13.66 -12.06
C LEU A 182 -21.21 14.37 -10.91
N ASP A 183 -21.31 15.70 -10.92
CA ASP A 183 -21.02 16.69 -9.89
C ASP A 183 -19.68 16.61 -9.12
N SER A 184 -18.64 17.07 -9.81
CA SER A 184 -17.33 17.44 -9.24
C SER A 184 -17.40 18.72 -8.37
N LYS A 185 -18.23 18.73 -7.32
CA LYS A 185 -18.21 19.75 -6.27
C LYS A 185 -18.52 19.11 -4.92
N LYS A 186 -17.48 19.01 -4.08
CA LYS A 186 -17.39 18.34 -2.75
C LYS A 186 -17.19 16.82 -2.89
N GLU A 187 -16.08 16.18 -2.54
CA GLU A 187 -14.85 16.56 -1.84
C GLU A 187 -13.67 15.97 -2.63
N GLN A 188 -12.87 16.83 -3.23
CA GLN A 188 -11.48 16.57 -3.60
C GLN A 188 -10.65 17.43 -2.64
N PRO A 189 -9.48 16.98 -2.12
CA PRO A 189 -8.48 17.94 -1.70
C PRO A 189 -8.23 18.85 -2.91
N SER A 190 -8.63 20.10 -2.77
CA SER A 190 -8.69 21.04 -3.89
C SER A 190 -7.27 21.24 -4.43
N ARG A 191 -7.05 21.01 -5.74
CA ARG A 191 -6.10 21.84 -6.49
C ARG A 191 -6.61 23.27 -6.29
N LEU A 192 -5.93 23.99 -5.42
CA LEU A 192 -6.34 25.31 -5.04
C LEU A 192 -5.85 26.28 -6.12
N GLY A 193 -6.77 26.67 -7.02
CA GLY A 193 -6.69 27.88 -7.85
C GLY A 193 -7.32 27.77 -9.27
N PRO A 194 -7.51 28.91 -9.98
CA PRO A 194 -8.33 28.99 -11.19
C PRO A 194 -7.68 28.41 -12.45
N ARG A 195 -8.49 28.19 -13.49
CA ARG A 195 -8.12 27.67 -14.82
C ARG A 195 -7.22 28.61 -15.65
N ASP A 196 -6.72 29.71 -15.07
CA ASP A 196 -5.78 30.64 -15.68
C ASP A 196 -4.49 30.71 -14.81
N PRO A 197 -3.31 30.37 -15.36
CA PRO A 197 -2.04 30.41 -14.63
C PRO A 197 -1.61 31.81 -14.16
N ASN A 198 -2.27 32.90 -14.58
CA ASN A 198 -2.02 34.25 -14.08
C ASN A 198 -2.99 34.71 -12.98
N ASP A 199 -4.03 33.94 -12.66
CA ASP A 199 -5.05 34.29 -11.65
C ASP A 199 -4.92 33.50 -10.32
N MET A 200 -3.79 32.83 -10.09
CA MET A 200 -3.51 32.17 -8.80
C MET A 200 -2.68 33.06 -7.88
N GLU A 201 -3.16 33.28 -6.65
CA GLU A 201 -2.33 33.83 -5.57
C GLU A 201 -1.10 32.90 -5.35
N PRO A 202 0.14 33.41 -5.30
CA PRO A 202 1.40 32.64 -5.42
C PRO A 202 1.69 31.51 -4.40
N ALA A 203 0.78 31.17 -3.49
CA ALA A 203 1.05 30.38 -2.28
C ALA A 203 0.51 28.92 -2.30
N GLN A 204 -0.07 28.42 -3.39
CA GLN A 204 -0.77 27.11 -3.43
C GLN A 204 -0.22 26.09 -4.45
N ARG A 205 0.92 26.37 -5.08
CA ARG A 205 1.70 25.38 -5.84
C ARG A 205 2.98 25.02 -5.08
N PRO A 206 3.54 23.81 -5.25
CA PRO A 206 4.91 23.55 -4.82
C PRO A 206 5.83 24.66 -5.30
N VAL A 207 6.65 25.18 -4.39
CA VAL A 207 7.59 26.24 -4.77
C VAL A 207 8.55 25.71 -5.84
N THR A 208 8.75 26.48 -6.90
CA THR A 208 9.71 26.13 -7.95
C THR A 208 11.08 25.89 -7.32
N PRO A 209 11.81 24.83 -7.69
CA PRO A 209 13.10 24.56 -7.09
C PRO A 209 14.10 25.71 -7.29
N SER A 210 14.84 26.04 -6.24
CA SER A 210 15.92 27.04 -6.32
C SER A 210 17.08 26.50 -7.17
N GLY A 211 17.78 27.40 -7.86
CA GLY A 211 19.07 27.09 -8.48
C GLY A 211 20.24 26.99 -7.49
N SER A 212 20.03 27.37 -6.22
CA SER A 212 21.00 27.20 -5.13
C SER A 212 20.76 25.87 -4.41
N PHE A 213 21.83 25.20 -3.98
CA PHE A 213 21.77 23.88 -3.35
C PHE A 213 22.33 23.90 -1.93
N THR A 214 21.75 23.06 -1.09
CA THR A 214 22.19 22.75 0.28
C THR A 214 22.73 21.33 0.31
N GLU A 215 23.81 21.12 1.04
CA GLU A 215 24.40 19.79 1.25
C GLU A 215 23.76 19.08 2.45
N PHE A 216 23.46 17.80 2.27
CA PHE A 216 23.03 16.88 3.30
C PHE A 216 24.04 15.73 3.44
N GLN A 217 24.30 15.34 4.68
CA GLN A 217 25.11 14.16 5.03
C GLN A 217 24.28 13.29 5.98
N SER A 218 24.13 12.00 5.64
CA SER A 218 23.42 11.06 6.51
C SER A 218 24.17 10.89 7.83
N LYS A 219 23.43 10.68 8.94
CA LYS A 219 24.00 10.58 10.28
C LYS A 219 24.99 9.41 10.43
N ASP A 220 24.72 8.32 9.72
CA ASP A 220 25.56 7.12 9.68
C ASP A 220 26.72 7.24 8.68
N GLY A 221 26.83 8.35 7.96
CA GLY A 221 27.86 8.57 6.94
C GLY A 221 27.67 7.75 5.66
N SER A 222 26.58 7.01 5.50
CA SER A 222 26.33 6.14 4.35
C SER A 222 26.20 6.90 3.03
N PHE A 223 25.67 8.13 3.04
CA PHE A 223 25.60 8.97 1.85
C PHE A 223 25.66 10.48 2.14
N ALA A 224 26.06 11.22 1.12
CA ALA A 224 25.97 12.68 1.06
C ALA A 224 25.30 13.08 -0.26
N ILE A 225 24.45 14.10 -0.23
CA ILE A 225 23.72 14.57 -1.41
C ILE A 225 23.45 16.07 -1.31
N GLN A 226 23.36 16.76 -2.44
CA GLN A 226 22.88 18.13 -2.50
C GLN A 226 21.42 18.16 -2.96
N TYR A 227 20.63 19.07 -2.39
CA TYR A 227 19.23 19.27 -2.74
C TYR A 227 18.91 20.78 -2.79
N PRO A 228 17.88 21.22 -3.54
CA PRO A 228 17.57 22.65 -3.65
C PRO A 228 17.37 23.31 -2.28
N ALA A 229 17.96 24.49 -2.10
CA ALA A 229 18.01 25.14 -0.79
C ALA A 229 16.65 25.58 -0.24
N ASN A 230 15.62 25.62 -1.09
CA ASN A 230 14.24 25.93 -0.71
C ASN A 230 13.37 24.67 -0.51
N TRP A 231 13.95 23.47 -0.54
CA TRP A 231 13.28 22.23 -0.18
C TRP A 231 13.53 21.88 1.28
N ASP A 232 12.60 21.13 1.86
CA ASP A 232 12.73 20.60 3.20
C ASP A 232 13.31 19.17 3.14
N ALA A 233 14.17 18.86 4.12
CA ALA A 233 14.69 17.50 4.34
C ALA A 233 13.91 16.84 5.48
N LEU A 234 13.11 15.84 5.14
CA LEU A 234 12.23 15.12 6.06
C LEU A 234 12.81 13.74 6.35
N VAL A 235 12.79 13.36 7.63
CA VAL A 235 13.19 12.02 8.07
C VAL A 235 11.94 11.14 8.05
N ALA A 236 11.92 10.12 7.18
CA ALA A 236 10.86 9.13 7.15
C ALA A 236 11.10 8.06 8.23
N ASP A 237 12.34 7.59 8.35
CA ASP A 237 12.85 6.75 9.44
C ASP A 237 14.40 6.83 9.52
N ASP A 238 15.03 5.99 10.34
CA ASP A 238 16.50 6.00 10.56
C ASP A 238 17.33 5.72 9.28
N ALA A 239 16.74 5.15 8.23
CA ALA A 239 17.41 4.78 6.99
C ALA A 239 16.86 5.48 5.73
N ASN A 240 15.71 6.15 5.83
CA ASN A 240 14.98 6.72 4.70
C ASN A 240 14.72 8.23 4.87
N MET A 241 14.99 8.97 3.81
CA MET A 241 14.85 10.43 3.77
C MET A 241 14.08 10.91 2.56
N ILE A 242 13.43 12.06 2.72
CA ILE A 242 12.65 12.73 1.69
C ILE A 242 13.17 14.16 1.55
N PHE A 243 13.46 14.59 0.33
CA PHE A 243 13.74 15.99 0.00
C PHE A 243 12.62 16.50 -0.90
N ALA A 244 11.84 17.47 -0.43
CA ALA A 244 10.65 17.93 -1.15
C ALA A 244 10.45 19.45 -1.02
N PRO A 245 9.94 20.13 -2.06
CA PRO A 245 9.56 21.54 -1.94
C PRO A 245 8.39 21.72 -0.99
N LYS A 246 8.34 22.87 -0.32
CA LYS A 246 7.17 23.28 0.47
C LYS A 246 5.91 23.22 -0.39
N GLY A 247 4.86 22.61 0.18
CA GLY A 247 3.58 22.40 -0.51
C GLY A 247 3.50 21.12 -1.34
N ALA A 248 4.59 20.37 -1.50
CA ALA A 248 4.58 19.08 -2.20
C ALA A 248 4.44 17.85 -1.27
N TYR A 249 4.36 18.06 0.03
CA TYR A 249 4.21 16.99 1.00
C TYR A 249 3.24 17.39 2.12
N GLY A 250 2.65 16.40 2.78
CA GLY A 250 1.69 16.61 3.86
C GLY A 250 1.40 15.34 4.63
N GLN A 251 0.63 15.47 5.72
CA GLN A 251 0.13 14.34 6.49
C GLN A 251 -1.34 14.11 6.16
N THR A 252 -1.69 12.85 5.91
CA THR A 252 -3.07 12.39 5.77
C THR A 252 -3.40 11.43 6.91
N SER A 253 -4.66 11.04 7.05
CA SER A 253 -5.07 9.98 7.99
C SER A 253 -4.33 8.65 7.75
N ASN A 254 -3.75 8.47 6.55
CA ASN A 254 -3.09 7.25 6.09
C ASN A 254 -1.55 7.39 6.03
N GLY A 255 -0.99 8.50 6.53
CA GLY A 255 0.46 8.72 6.59
C GLY A 255 0.95 9.95 5.83
N VAL A 256 2.28 10.06 5.69
CA VAL A 256 2.94 11.14 4.93
C VAL A 256 2.73 10.89 3.44
N VAL A 257 2.22 11.90 2.76
CA VAL A 257 2.02 11.93 1.32
C VAL A 257 3.00 12.91 0.71
N VAL A 258 3.59 12.54 -0.41
CA VAL A 258 4.51 13.37 -1.19
C VAL A 258 4.09 13.29 -2.65
N THR A 259 4.15 14.43 -3.33
CA THR A 259 3.74 14.59 -4.73
C THR A 259 4.90 15.03 -5.62
N HIS A 260 5.92 15.64 -5.03
CA HIS A 260 7.14 16.05 -5.71
C HIS A 260 8.33 15.87 -4.79
N GLY A 261 9.46 15.48 -5.36
CA GLY A 261 10.73 15.47 -4.65
C GLY A 261 11.53 14.21 -4.88
N ILE A 262 12.35 13.88 -3.88
CA ILE A 262 13.28 12.75 -3.93
C ILE A 262 13.15 11.94 -2.65
N PHE A 263 12.95 10.64 -2.80
CA PHE A 263 13.09 9.66 -1.73
C PHE A 263 14.42 8.97 -1.86
N ILE A 264 15.09 8.76 -0.73
CA ILE A 264 16.39 8.11 -0.72
C ILE A 264 16.53 7.24 0.51
N GLY A 265 17.17 6.08 0.36
CA GLY A 265 17.41 5.20 1.49
C GLY A 265 18.10 3.91 1.08
N ALA A 266 18.16 2.96 2.01
CA ALA A 266 18.74 1.65 1.75
C ALA A 266 18.02 0.54 2.51
N VAL A 267 17.80 -0.58 1.82
CA VAL A 267 17.08 -1.76 2.32
C VAL A 267 17.91 -3.03 2.16
N ALA A 268 17.55 -4.09 2.88
CA ALA A 268 18.11 -5.42 2.61
C ALA A 268 17.68 -5.89 1.20
N PRO A 269 18.61 -6.35 0.35
CA PRO A 269 18.27 -6.78 -0.99
C PRO A 269 17.57 -8.15 -0.96
N GLN A 270 16.62 -8.37 -1.86
CA GLN A 270 16.00 -9.70 -2.06
C GLN A 270 16.89 -10.65 -2.87
N SER A 271 17.94 -10.14 -3.51
CA SER A 271 18.90 -10.91 -4.32
C SER A 271 20.28 -10.29 -4.23
N SER A 272 21.34 -11.10 -4.31
CA SER A 272 22.72 -10.61 -4.42
C SER A 272 23.05 -10.08 -5.83
N ASP A 273 22.27 -10.46 -6.84
CA ASP A 273 22.37 -9.87 -8.19
C ASP A 273 21.65 -8.52 -8.23
N LEU A 274 22.38 -7.47 -8.63
CA LEU A 274 21.87 -6.10 -8.59
C LEU A 274 20.67 -5.88 -9.51
N ARG A 275 20.61 -6.53 -10.67
CA ARG A 275 19.48 -6.40 -11.60
C ARG A 275 18.24 -7.06 -11.00
N ALA A 276 18.37 -8.27 -10.48
CA ALA A 276 17.27 -8.96 -9.81
C ALA A 276 16.79 -8.21 -8.57
N ALA A 277 17.71 -7.62 -7.78
CA ALA A 277 17.38 -6.78 -6.63
C ALA A 277 16.60 -5.52 -7.05
N ASN A 278 17.02 -4.86 -8.14
CA ASN A 278 16.28 -3.73 -8.73
C ASN A 278 14.86 -4.14 -9.15
N GLU A 279 14.72 -5.22 -9.91
CA GLU A 279 13.43 -5.69 -10.40
C GLU A 279 12.48 -6.09 -9.26
N ALA A 280 13.01 -6.70 -8.21
CA ALA A 280 12.26 -7.00 -6.99
C ALA A 280 11.79 -5.72 -6.27
N PHE A 281 12.68 -4.74 -6.12
CA PHE A 281 12.35 -3.46 -5.49
C PHE A 281 11.29 -2.69 -6.28
N VAL A 282 11.45 -2.56 -7.60
CA VAL A 282 10.47 -1.90 -8.48
C VAL A 282 9.12 -2.60 -8.42
N ARG A 283 9.09 -3.94 -8.41
CA ARG A 283 7.86 -4.71 -8.28
C ARG A 283 7.14 -4.39 -6.98
N GLN A 284 7.86 -4.32 -5.87
CA GLN A 284 7.30 -3.91 -4.58
C GLN A 284 6.71 -2.48 -4.65
N GLN A 285 7.39 -1.53 -5.29
CA GLN A 285 6.87 -0.16 -5.44
C GLN A 285 5.57 -0.12 -6.26
N VAL A 286 5.50 -0.89 -7.35
CA VAL A 286 4.30 -1.00 -8.20
C VAL A 286 3.16 -1.76 -7.49
N GLU A 287 3.47 -2.77 -6.68
CA GLU A 287 2.46 -3.48 -5.87
C GLU A 287 1.85 -2.58 -4.79
N MET A 288 2.65 -1.69 -4.19
CA MET A 288 2.16 -0.69 -3.22
C MET A 288 1.38 0.45 -3.89
N ASN A 289 1.63 0.71 -5.19
CA ASN A 289 0.98 1.76 -5.97
C ASN A 289 0.23 1.14 -7.17
N PRO A 290 -0.98 0.59 -6.97
CA PRO A 290 -1.67 -0.25 -7.95
C PRO A 290 -2.13 0.49 -9.23
N ASP A 291 -1.95 1.81 -9.31
CA ASP A 291 -2.16 2.61 -10.51
C ASP A 291 -0.85 2.84 -11.31
N PHE A 292 0.30 2.53 -10.71
CA PHE A 292 1.63 2.69 -11.30
C PHE A 292 2.01 1.45 -12.12
N ARG A 293 2.65 1.65 -13.27
CA ARG A 293 3.16 0.58 -14.11
C ARG A 293 4.58 0.91 -14.52
N VAL A 294 5.39 -0.11 -14.76
CA VAL A 294 6.70 0.07 -15.41
C VAL A 294 6.46 0.56 -16.84
N VAL A 295 6.88 1.79 -17.11
CA VAL A 295 6.79 2.40 -18.47
C VAL A 295 8.12 2.30 -19.21
N GLN A 296 9.23 2.16 -18.47
CA GLN A 296 10.55 1.89 -19.04
C GLN A 296 11.27 0.83 -18.21
N ALA A 297 11.67 -0.26 -18.88
CA ALA A 297 12.41 -1.36 -18.27
C ALA A 297 13.78 -0.90 -17.73
N PRO A 298 14.38 -1.65 -16.78
CA PRO A 298 15.62 -1.26 -16.13
C PRO A 298 16.78 -1.01 -17.10
N GLN A 299 17.33 0.21 -17.07
CA GLN A 299 18.50 0.62 -17.85
C GLN A 299 19.72 0.74 -16.96
N ALA A 300 20.87 0.26 -17.44
CA ALA A 300 22.13 0.40 -16.72
C ALA A 300 22.58 1.87 -16.72
N VAL A 301 22.88 2.39 -15.53
CA VAL A 301 23.35 3.76 -15.31
C VAL A 301 24.47 3.75 -14.26
N THR A 302 24.99 4.93 -13.92
CA THR A 302 25.92 5.11 -12.80
C THR A 302 25.25 5.99 -11.74
N LEU A 303 25.34 5.58 -10.48
CA LEU A 303 24.81 6.31 -9.34
C LEU A 303 25.88 6.39 -8.25
N GLY A 304 26.27 7.59 -7.83
CA GLY A 304 27.32 7.78 -6.81
C GLY A 304 28.66 7.12 -7.16
N GLY A 305 29.00 7.01 -8.45
CA GLY A 305 30.21 6.34 -8.94
C GLY A 305 30.13 4.80 -8.98
N ARG A 306 28.97 4.20 -8.69
CA ARG A 306 28.73 2.75 -8.70
C ARG A 306 27.83 2.35 -9.86
N GLN A 307 27.94 1.10 -10.31
CA GLN A 307 26.98 0.52 -11.27
C GLN A 307 25.58 0.54 -10.67
N ALA A 308 24.59 0.96 -11.45
CA ALA A 308 23.22 1.13 -11.00
C ALA A 308 22.22 0.78 -12.09
N PHE A 309 20.94 0.67 -11.71
CA PHE A 309 19.83 0.59 -12.63
C PHE A 309 18.86 1.75 -12.41
N ALA A 310 18.31 2.29 -13.50
CA ALA A 310 17.21 3.24 -13.49
C ALA A 310 15.98 2.60 -14.14
N THR A 311 14.83 2.70 -13.48
CA THR A 311 13.55 2.17 -13.96
C THR A 311 12.49 3.24 -13.84
N VAL A 312 11.74 3.50 -14.93
CA VAL A 312 10.67 4.50 -14.91
C VAL A 312 9.35 3.80 -14.66
N VAL A 313 8.63 4.25 -13.65
CA VAL A 313 7.26 3.85 -13.35
C VAL A 313 6.36 5.08 -13.42
N ALA A 314 5.13 4.91 -13.89
CA ALA A 314 4.17 6.00 -13.94
C ALA A 314 2.75 5.50 -13.70
N GLY A 315 1.92 6.34 -13.10
CA GLY A 315 0.55 6.00 -12.77
C GLY A 315 -0.27 7.22 -12.36
N SER A 316 -1.58 7.06 -12.27
CA SER A 316 -2.42 8.13 -11.72
C SER A 316 -2.12 8.30 -10.24
N SER A 317 -1.69 9.49 -9.83
CA SER A 317 -1.51 9.83 -8.42
C SER A 317 -2.88 9.93 -7.76
N THR A 318 -3.07 9.17 -6.68
CA THR A 318 -4.30 9.20 -5.87
C THR A 318 -4.46 10.52 -5.10
N VAL A 319 -3.39 11.32 -5.05
CA VAL A 319 -3.28 12.57 -4.29
C VAL A 319 -3.64 13.76 -5.18
N THR A 320 -3.05 13.83 -6.37
CA THR A 320 -3.19 14.98 -7.27
C THR A 320 -4.21 14.71 -8.40
N GLY A 321 -4.55 13.45 -8.65
CA GLY A 321 -5.43 13.03 -9.74
C GLY A 321 -4.81 13.17 -11.14
N VAL A 322 -3.52 13.47 -11.25
CA VAL A 322 -2.76 13.51 -12.51
C VAL A 322 -1.76 12.36 -12.58
N VAL A 323 -1.27 12.07 -13.78
CA VAL A 323 -0.20 11.09 -13.97
C VAL A 323 1.04 11.58 -13.26
N GLU A 324 1.58 10.76 -12.38
CA GLU A 324 2.84 10.94 -11.69
C GLU A 324 3.87 9.99 -12.31
N VAL A 325 5.10 10.48 -12.44
CA VAL A 325 6.21 9.77 -13.04
C VAL A 325 7.33 9.68 -12.03
N ASP A 326 7.69 8.45 -11.70
CA ASP A 326 8.81 8.16 -10.82
C ASP A 326 9.95 7.50 -11.59
N VAL A 327 11.17 7.93 -11.28
CA VAL A 327 12.37 7.25 -11.73
C VAL A 327 13.07 6.65 -10.53
N ILE A 328 13.08 5.32 -10.49
CA ILE A 328 13.68 4.53 -9.42
C ILE A 328 15.10 4.15 -9.83
N TYR A 329 16.07 4.69 -9.12
CA TYR A 329 17.48 4.35 -9.22
C TYR A 329 17.87 3.39 -8.11
N THR A 330 18.58 2.31 -8.42
CA THR A 330 19.10 1.37 -7.40
C THR A 330 20.57 1.00 -7.63
N THR A 331 21.32 0.85 -6.54
CA THR A 331 22.72 0.39 -6.55
C THR A 331 23.07 -0.38 -5.27
N ALA A 332 24.16 -1.13 -5.27
CA ALA A 332 24.65 -1.84 -4.10
C ALA A 332 25.58 -0.96 -3.26
N THR A 333 25.35 -0.92 -1.94
CA THR A 333 26.24 -0.29 -0.97
C THR A 333 27.41 -1.22 -0.59
N ALA A 334 28.43 -0.68 0.08
CA ALA A 334 29.59 -1.44 0.53
C ALA A 334 29.26 -2.52 1.58
N ASP A 335 28.25 -2.25 2.42
CA ASP A 335 27.71 -3.18 3.42
C ASP A 335 26.68 -4.17 2.84
N GLY A 336 26.54 -4.24 1.52
CA GLY A 336 25.69 -5.23 0.84
C GLY A 336 24.19 -4.92 0.85
N ARG A 337 23.78 -3.70 1.20
CA ARG A 337 22.39 -3.24 1.08
C ARG A 337 22.06 -2.78 -0.34
N LEU A 338 20.77 -2.72 -0.66
CA LEU A 338 20.26 -2.06 -1.86
C LEU A 338 19.96 -0.61 -1.52
N PHE A 339 20.80 0.30 -2.01
CA PHE A 339 20.52 1.73 -1.99
C PHE A 339 19.51 2.06 -3.09
N TYR A 340 18.59 2.96 -2.79
CA TYR A 340 17.62 3.47 -3.75
C TYR A 340 17.50 4.99 -3.68
N LEU A 341 17.22 5.59 -4.83
CA LEU A 341 16.83 6.99 -4.98
C LEU A 341 15.64 7.05 -5.95
N ILE A 342 14.54 7.66 -5.55
CA ILE A 342 13.32 7.81 -6.36
C ILE A 342 13.08 9.29 -6.56
N THR A 343 13.06 9.75 -7.81
CA THR A 343 12.58 11.10 -8.15
C THR A 343 11.11 11.01 -8.51
N MET A 344 10.29 11.92 -8.00
CA MET A 344 8.84 11.92 -8.19
C MET A 344 8.35 13.29 -8.65
N ALA A 345 7.56 13.34 -9.73
CA ALA A 345 6.83 14.54 -10.11
C ALA A 345 5.63 14.21 -11.03
N PRO A 346 4.57 15.05 -11.06
CA PRO A 346 3.54 15.00 -12.07
C PRO A 346 4.10 15.11 -13.49
N GLU A 347 3.53 14.36 -14.43
CA GLU A 347 3.93 14.32 -15.83
C GLU A 347 3.91 15.71 -16.48
N ASP A 348 2.89 16.53 -16.14
CA ASP A 348 2.71 17.90 -16.63
C ASP A 348 3.72 18.90 -16.03
N GLU A 349 4.42 18.54 -14.95
CA GLU A 349 5.41 19.37 -14.26
C GLU A 349 6.85 18.86 -14.39
N LEU A 350 7.08 17.67 -14.95
CA LEU A 350 8.41 17.06 -15.10
C LEU A 350 9.46 18.00 -15.71
N GLY A 351 9.06 18.84 -16.66
CA GLY A 351 9.95 19.83 -17.29
C GLY A 351 10.61 20.78 -16.30
N ASN A 352 9.91 21.14 -15.21
CA ASN A 352 10.40 22.04 -14.18
C ASN A 352 11.37 21.36 -13.20
N TYR A 353 11.27 20.04 -13.05
CA TYR A 353 12.02 19.27 -12.06
C TYR A 353 13.20 18.51 -12.66
N LYS A 354 13.20 18.24 -13.98
CA LYS A 354 14.20 17.41 -14.66
C LYS A 354 15.64 17.85 -14.36
N THR A 355 15.98 19.11 -14.63
CA THR A 355 17.35 19.61 -14.42
C THR A 355 17.78 19.56 -12.96
N VAL A 356 16.83 19.79 -12.05
CA VAL A 356 17.07 19.74 -10.61
C VAL A 356 17.34 18.31 -10.16
N PHE A 357 16.51 17.35 -10.57
CA PHE A 357 16.73 15.95 -10.28
C PHE A 357 18.08 15.46 -10.81
N GLU A 358 18.46 15.83 -12.03
CA GLU A 358 19.78 15.50 -12.59
C GLU A 358 20.93 16.07 -11.73
N GLN A 359 20.81 17.32 -11.27
CA GLN A 359 21.82 17.93 -10.38
C GLN A 359 21.90 17.21 -9.03
N VAL A 360 20.76 16.88 -8.42
CA VAL A 360 20.72 16.12 -7.16
C VAL A 360 21.36 14.75 -7.33
N ILE A 361 20.96 13.98 -8.36
CA ILE A 361 21.51 12.65 -8.65
C ILE A 361 23.03 12.71 -8.86
N ASN A 362 23.51 13.70 -9.62
CA ASN A 362 24.95 13.86 -9.90
C ASN A 362 25.76 14.28 -8.66
N SER A 363 25.13 14.89 -7.67
CA SER A 363 25.78 15.29 -6.41
C SER A 363 25.92 14.14 -5.39
N LEU A 364 25.21 13.03 -5.62
CA LEU A 364 25.19 11.90 -4.69
C LEU A 364 26.59 11.29 -4.55
N ARG A 365 27.01 11.13 -3.30
CA ARG A 365 28.22 10.39 -2.91
C ARG A 365 27.82 9.31 -1.93
N LEU A 366 28.21 8.08 -2.22
CA LEU A 366 28.01 6.94 -1.34
C LEU A 366 29.31 6.65 -0.58
N ALA A 367 29.19 6.18 0.67
CA ALA A 367 30.32 5.65 1.41
C ALA A 367 31.03 4.55 0.59
N ARG A 368 32.36 4.48 0.72
CA ARG A 368 33.18 3.54 -0.03
C ARG A 368 33.04 2.11 0.47
#